data_AF-A0A3P9I4D4-F1
#
_entry.id   AF-A0A3P9I4D4-F1
#
_cell.length_a   1.000
_cell.length_b   1.000
_cell.length_c   1.000
_cell.angle_alpha   90.00
_cell.angle_beta   90.00
_cell.angle_gamma   90.00
#
_symmetry.space_group_name_H-M   'P 1'
#
loop_
_entity.id
_entity.type
_entity.pdbx_description
1 polymer ?
#
loop_
_entity_poly.entity_id
_entity_poly.type
_entity_poly.pdbx_seq_one_letter_code
_entity_poly.pdbx_strand_id
1 'polypeptide(L)'
;MEHILRYNEDYVLMGFTSTSSDPPQALCFFCGEKLANASMKPAHLQRHLATKHGCHVGKAPEFFRRKLSEFKSSQATMRKVSTTSAKALEASYAVSLLVAKAKKPFTIAEDLLLPAAVVLAETMLDKKISGYIKNGNRYHGCEWTCVRYIYMDDICEHILFCKEMEGRTTGEDIFNVVNKFFTRNAISWKSCSSVCTDAAASMTGSARGFIARMRKENPDIKWTHCVIHREALASKKMSPVLHDVLNDSIKVINFIRSRPLNARLFRSLCENTGAEHTELLLHTEVRWLSRGRVLSRLFDLRAEVHTFLTEHGSPHATMFENTDWLAKLCYLADIFRKLNELNMSLQGKDTSILNLYDKVGGFLKKAEMWKRACDQEDFTCFPQLDVFLSNEDVGAAPVKLVIVGHLANLISGFHSYFPDMDEKSVQLDWVRNPFLLSEANRSKLPLTHQEKLMEVASDRGLQMKFGASTLTQFWLCVRKEHPELGQKALEQLLPFASFSAMMLIKTKQRNRLCLEKSLITAVASLPPRMTKILSEVQAHISH
;
A
#
# COMPACT_ATOMS: atom_id res chain seq x y z
N MET A 1 17.20 -26.43 55.69
CA MET A 1 15.75 -26.20 55.53
C MET A 1 15.56 -24.76 55.09
N GLU A 2 15.26 -24.51 53.81
CA GLU A 2 14.90 -23.18 53.35
C GLU A 2 13.55 -22.79 53.98
N HIS A 3 13.51 -21.65 54.67
CA HIS A 3 12.26 -21.11 55.21
C HIS A 3 11.37 -20.63 54.05
N ILE A 4 10.37 -21.44 53.68
CA ILE A 4 9.34 -21.07 52.70
C ILE A 4 8.46 -19.99 53.33
N LEU A 5 8.52 -18.77 52.79
CA LEU A 5 7.63 -17.68 53.17
C LEU A 5 6.22 -18.00 52.67
N ARG A 6 5.21 -17.87 53.54
CA ARG A 6 3.80 -18.05 53.18
C ARG A 6 3.22 -16.73 52.72
N TYR A 7 2.33 -16.80 51.74
CA TYR A 7 1.58 -15.64 51.26
C TYR A 7 0.68 -15.07 52.37
N ASN A 8 0.59 -13.75 52.47
CA ASN A 8 -0.30 -13.03 53.38
C ASN A 8 -1.31 -12.20 52.56
N GLU A 9 -2.59 -12.25 52.94
CA GLU A 9 -3.67 -11.49 52.30
C GLU A 9 -3.44 -9.97 52.32
N ASP A 10 -2.68 -9.45 53.28
CA ASP A 10 -2.33 -8.03 53.35
C ASP A 10 -1.43 -7.58 52.17
N TYR A 11 -0.82 -8.52 51.44
CA TYR A 11 -0.03 -8.22 50.23
C TYR A 11 -0.88 -7.66 49.09
N VAL A 12 -2.22 -7.79 49.17
CA VAL A 12 -3.15 -7.11 48.27
C VAL A 12 -2.96 -5.60 48.32
N LEU A 13 -2.71 -5.02 49.50
CA LEU A 13 -2.46 -3.59 49.68
C LEU A 13 -1.12 -3.15 49.08
N MET A 14 -0.27 -4.11 48.71
CA MET A 14 1.02 -3.89 48.04
C MET A 14 0.96 -4.23 46.54
N GLY A 15 -0.21 -4.62 46.01
CA GLY A 15 -0.38 -4.93 44.58
C GLY A 15 -0.28 -6.41 44.21
N PHE A 16 -0.34 -7.34 45.17
CA PHE A 16 -0.09 -8.76 44.93
C PHE A 16 -1.29 -9.67 45.23
N THR A 17 -1.38 -10.79 44.51
CA THR A 17 -2.26 -11.93 44.76
C THR A 17 -1.44 -13.22 44.77
N SER A 18 -1.98 -14.34 45.27
CA SER A 18 -1.31 -15.64 45.19
C SER A 18 -1.50 -16.33 43.83
N THR A 19 -0.51 -17.10 43.41
CA THR A 19 -0.64 -18.09 42.33
C THR A 19 -1.27 -19.39 42.84
N SER A 20 -1.81 -20.21 41.92
CA SER A 20 -2.30 -21.56 42.22
C SER A 20 -1.20 -22.64 42.26
N SER A 21 0.06 -22.23 42.40
CA SER A 21 1.21 -23.15 42.52
C SER A 21 1.42 -23.54 43.98
N ASP A 22 2.05 -24.70 44.22
CA ASP A 22 2.44 -25.14 45.56
C ASP A 22 3.98 -25.20 45.68
N PRO A 23 4.64 -24.35 46.50
CA PRO A 23 4.05 -23.31 47.35
C PRO A 23 3.55 -22.08 46.54
N PRO A 24 2.57 -21.33 47.09
CA PRO A 24 2.03 -20.14 46.43
C PRO A 24 3.09 -19.05 46.32
N GLN A 25 3.14 -18.41 45.15
CA GLN A 25 4.03 -17.29 44.85
C GLN A 25 3.23 -15.99 44.78
N ALA A 26 3.88 -14.86 45.09
CA ALA A 26 3.28 -13.55 44.93
C ALA A 26 3.27 -13.16 43.44
N LEU A 27 2.07 -12.85 42.92
CA LEU A 27 1.81 -12.40 41.56
C LEU A 27 1.32 -10.95 41.61
N CYS A 28 2.04 -10.04 40.96
CA CYS A 28 1.62 -8.65 40.87
C CYS A 28 0.42 -8.52 39.93
N PHE A 29 -0.71 -7.97 40.40
CA PHE A 29 -1.90 -7.81 39.57
C PHE A 29 -1.89 -6.53 38.70
N PHE A 30 -0.84 -5.71 38.78
CA PHE A 30 -0.63 -4.56 37.89
C PHE A 30 0.19 -4.90 36.64
N CYS A 31 1.23 -5.73 36.78
CA CYS A 31 2.12 -6.10 35.68
C CYS A 31 2.13 -7.60 35.33
N GLY A 32 1.49 -8.45 36.14
CA GLY A 32 1.47 -9.90 35.92
C GLY A 32 2.78 -10.63 36.28
N GLU A 33 3.74 -9.95 36.90
CA GLU A 33 5.04 -10.53 37.28
C GLU A 33 4.91 -11.45 38.50
N LYS A 34 5.45 -12.67 38.38
CA LYS A 34 5.57 -13.63 39.48
C LYS A 34 6.89 -13.43 40.20
N LEU A 35 6.85 -13.30 41.52
CA LEU A 35 8.04 -13.17 42.35
C LEU A 35 8.45 -14.50 42.96
N ALA A 36 9.77 -14.71 43.04
CA ALA A 36 10.34 -15.84 43.76
C ALA A 36 9.96 -15.80 45.25
N ASN A 37 9.93 -16.96 45.91
CA ASN A 37 9.49 -17.07 47.31
C ASN A 37 10.33 -16.18 48.27
N ALA A 38 11.65 -16.13 48.07
CA ALA A 38 12.56 -15.26 48.84
C ALA A 38 12.25 -13.75 48.71
N SER A 39 11.53 -13.36 47.66
CA SER A 39 11.14 -11.98 47.38
C SER A 39 9.76 -11.60 47.94
N MET A 40 9.08 -12.50 48.67
CA MET A 40 7.78 -12.21 49.30
C MET A 40 7.86 -11.43 50.61
N LYS A 41 9.06 -10.99 51.03
CA LYS A 41 9.21 -10.12 52.20
C LYS A 41 8.48 -8.77 51.93
N PRO A 42 7.72 -8.21 52.89
CA PRO A 42 6.97 -6.96 52.71
C PRO A 42 7.81 -5.81 52.15
N ALA A 43 9.06 -5.66 52.60
CA ALA A 43 9.98 -4.64 52.09
C ALA A 43 10.30 -4.78 50.59
N HIS A 44 10.30 -6.02 50.06
CA HIS A 44 10.55 -6.29 48.64
C HIS A 44 9.29 -6.04 47.80
N LEU A 45 8.11 -6.38 48.33
CA LEU A 45 6.82 -6.10 47.68
C LEU A 45 6.56 -4.59 47.62
N GLN A 46 6.82 -3.86 48.72
CA GLN A 46 6.74 -2.39 48.73
C GLN A 46 7.76 -1.75 47.79
N ARG A 47 8.99 -2.28 47.74
CA ARG A 47 10.00 -1.80 46.78
C ARG A 47 9.54 -2.02 45.35
N HIS A 48 8.97 -3.17 45.01
CA HIS A 48 8.40 -3.43 43.69
C HIS A 48 7.29 -2.45 43.34
N LEU A 49 6.35 -2.21 44.27
CA LEU A 49 5.29 -1.22 44.09
C LEU A 49 5.89 0.19 43.87
N ALA A 50 6.88 0.59 44.66
CA ALA A 50 7.49 1.91 44.54
C ALA A 50 8.29 2.10 43.24
N THR A 51 9.05 1.08 42.81
CA THR A 51 9.94 1.21 41.65
C THR A 51 9.24 0.96 40.32
N LYS A 52 8.34 -0.02 40.24
CA LYS A 52 7.64 -0.38 38.98
C LYS A 52 6.26 0.28 38.84
N HIS A 53 5.66 0.67 39.97
CA HIS A 53 4.28 1.17 40.02
C HIS A 53 4.16 2.41 40.93
N GLY A 54 5.15 3.31 40.87
CA GLY A 54 5.27 4.47 41.77
C GLY A 54 4.03 5.36 41.82
N CYS A 55 3.27 5.44 40.72
CA CYS A 55 2.00 6.18 40.64
C CYS A 55 0.85 5.59 41.50
N HIS A 56 1.04 4.41 42.08
CA HIS A 56 0.06 3.72 42.93
C HIS A 56 0.46 3.69 44.41
N VAL A 57 1.65 4.19 44.77
CA VAL A 57 2.06 4.34 46.17
C VAL A 57 1.14 5.32 46.89
N GLY A 58 0.67 4.96 48.09
CA GLY A 58 -0.20 5.81 48.91
C GLY A 58 -1.67 5.85 48.51
N LYS A 59 -2.12 4.99 47.56
CA LYS A 59 -3.54 4.87 47.22
C LYS A 59 -4.32 4.15 48.34
N ALA A 60 -5.61 4.44 48.43
CA ALA A 60 -6.49 3.86 49.44
C ALA A 60 -6.68 2.34 49.25
N PRO A 61 -6.90 1.55 50.32
CA PRO A 61 -7.12 0.09 50.24
C PRO A 61 -8.17 -0.35 49.23
N GLU A 62 -9.25 0.42 49.07
CA GLU A 62 -10.36 0.16 48.16
C GLU A 62 -9.90 0.13 46.70
N PHE A 63 -8.91 0.98 46.35
CA PHE A 63 -8.32 1.01 45.01
C PHE A 63 -7.66 -0.32 44.66
N PHE A 64 -6.88 -0.88 45.59
CA PHE A 64 -6.19 -2.16 45.39
C PHE A 64 -7.16 -3.34 45.29
N ARG A 65 -8.20 -3.37 46.14
CA ARG A 65 -9.24 -4.42 46.08
C ARG A 65 -10.00 -4.38 44.75
N ARG A 66 -10.34 -3.20 44.24
CA ARG A 66 -10.98 -3.05 42.92
C ARG A 66 -10.06 -3.55 41.80
N LYS A 67 -8.78 -3.17 41.81
CA LYS A 67 -7.80 -3.61 40.81
C LYS A 67 -7.54 -5.11 40.82
N LEU A 68 -7.55 -5.73 42.00
CA LEU A 68 -7.50 -7.19 42.13
C LEU A 68 -8.72 -7.87 41.48
N SER A 69 -9.92 -7.32 41.69
CA SER A 69 -11.15 -7.85 41.07
C SER A 69 -11.13 -7.76 39.55
N GLU A 70 -10.66 -6.64 39.00
CA GLU A 70 -10.46 -6.45 37.55
C GLU A 70 -9.47 -7.50 36.99
N PHE A 71 -8.36 -7.73 37.68
CA PHE A 71 -7.35 -8.71 37.30
C PHE A 71 -7.88 -10.15 37.32
N LYS A 72 -8.62 -10.54 38.37
CA LYS A 72 -9.24 -11.88 38.46
C LYS A 72 -10.30 -12.08 37.38
N SER A 73 -11.10 -11.06 37.06
CA SER A 73 -12.07 -11.11 35.95
C SER A 73 -11.37 -11.28 34.61
N SER A 74 -10.26 -10.58 34.38
CA SER A 74 -9.45 -10.72 33.16
C SER A 74 -8.87 -12.14 33.00
N GLN A 75 -8.35 -12.73 34.09
CA GLN A 75 -7.88 -14.12 34.09
C GLN A 75 -8.98 -15.13 33.76
N ALA A 76 -10.19 -14.94 34.30
CA ALA A 76 -11.34 -15.80 34.01
C ALA A 76 -11.74 -15.73 32.53
N THR A 77 -11.72 -14.53 31.93
CA THR A 77 -11.96 -14.34 30.50
C THR A 77 -10.89 -15.02 29.64
N MET A 78 -9.61 -14.87 29.99
CA MET A 78 -8.50 -15.52 29.27
C MET A 78 -8.56 -17.05 29.33
N ARG A 79 -8.96 -17.64 30.48
CA ARG A 79 -9.16 -19.09 30.60
C ARG A 79 -10.32 -19.60 29.73
N LYS A 80 -11.40 -18.83 29.58
CA LYS A 80 -12.50 -19.16 28.65
C LYS A 80 -12.05 -19.12 27.18
N VAL A 81 -11.06 -18.28 26.85
CA VAL A 81 -10.49 -18.17 25.50
C VAL A 81 -9.47 -19.28 25.21
N SER A 82 -8.82 -19.87 26.22
CA SER A 82 -7.76 -20.87 26.04
C SER A 82 -8.22 -22.33 26.04
N THR A 83 -9.49 -22.63 26.36
CA THR A 83 -10.05 -23.98 26.22
C THR A 83 -10.56 -24.18 24.79
N THR A 84 -9.89 -25.02 24.01
CA THR A 84 -10.36 -25.43 22.68
C THR A 84 -11.80 -25.95 22.79
N SER A 85 -12.74 -25.26 22.15
CA SER A 85 -14.16 -25.62 22.26
C SER A 85 -14.40 -27.01 21.64
N ALA A 86 -15.33 -27.79 22.19
CA ALA A 86 -15.70 -29.09 21.62
C ALA A 86 -16.12 -28.96 20.13
N LYS A 87 -16.71 -27.82 19.76
CA LYS A 87 -17.05 -27.47 18.36
C LYS A 87 -15.82 -27.23 17.49
N ALA A 88 -14.73 -26.67 18.03
CA ALA A 88 -13.47 -26.51 17.31
C ALA A 88 -12.80 -27.86 17.05
N LEU A 89 -12.89 -28.79 18.02
CA LEU A 89 -12.42 -30.16 17.86
C LEU A 89 -13.24 -30.92 16.81
N GLU A 90 -14.57 -30.81 16.87
CA GLU A 90 -15.49 -31.39 15.89
C GLU A 90 -15.26 -30.83 14.47
N ALA A 91 -15.08 -29.52 14.34
CA ALA A 91 -14.75 -28.87 13.06
C ALA A 91 -13.39 -29.36 12.52
N SER A 92 -12.39 -29.53 13.37
CA SER A 92 -11.10 -30.09 12.98
C SER A 92 -11.24 -31.52 12.44
N TYR A 93 -12.01 -32.38 13.11
CA TYR A 93 -12.26 -33.76 12.65
C TYR A 93 -13.06 -33.80 11.34
N ALA A 94 -14.07 -32.94 11.17
CA ALA A 94 -14.86 -32.85 9.95
C ALA A 94 -14.01 -32.44 8.73
N VAL A 95 -13.10 -31.47 8.93
CA VAL A 95 -12.15 -31.05 7.88
C VAL A 95 -11.16 -32.17 7.56
N SER A 96 -10.59 -32.83 8.57
CA SER A 96 -9.68 -33.97 8.36
C SER A 96 -10.36 -35.14 7.63
N LEU A 97 -11.64 -35.41 7.89
CA LEU A 97 -12.41 -36.45 7.21
C LEU A 97 -12.64 -36.15 5.72
N LEU A 98 -12.91 -34.89 5.37
CA LEU A 98 -13.04 -34.48 3.96
C LEU A 98 -11.72 -34.64 3.20
N VAL A 99 -10.60 -34.28 3.84
CA VAL A 99 -9.25 -34.47 3.28
C VAL A 99 -8.96 -35.95 3.07
N ALA A 100 -9.28 -36.81 4.05
CA ALA A 100 -9.07 -38.24 3.96
C ALA A 100 -9.92 -38.93 2.87
N LYS A 101 -11.19 -38.51 2.71
CA LYS A 101 -12.10 -39.07 1.69
C LYS A 101 -11.70 -38.70 0.25
N ALA A 102 -11.03 -37.58 0.04
CA ALA A 102 -10.70 -37.07 -1.29
C ALA A 102 -9.49 -37.75 -1.96
N LYS A 103 -8.64 -38.47 -1.21
CA LYS A 103 -7.52 -39.30 -1.71
C LYS A 103 -6.66 -38.66 -2.83
N LYS A 104 -6.40 -37.34 -2.79
CA LYS A 104 -5.65 -36.58 -3.82
C LYS A 104 -4.59 -35.63 -3.23
N PRO A 105 -3.53 -35.24 -3.98
CA PRO A 105 -2.47 -34.34 -3.51
C PRO A 105 -2.88 -32.85 -3.37
N PHE A 106 -2.01 -32.04 -2.76
CA PHE A 106 -2.17 -30.67 -2.21
C PHE A 106 -2.69 -29.54 -3.14
N THR A 107 -3.17 -29.78 -4.37
CA THR A 107 -3.76 -28.76 -5.25
C THR A 107 -5.22 -28.41 -4.88
N ILE A 108 -5.53 -28.44 -3.60
CA ILE A 108 -6.87 -28.61 -3.02
C ILE A 108 -7.58 -27.27 -2.70
N ALA A 109 -6.98 -26.14 -3.12
CA ALA A 109 -7.40 -24.83 -2.65
C ALA A 109 -8.82 -24.41 -3.08
N GLU A 110 -9.34 -24.92 -4.20
CA GLU A 110 -10.72 -24.64 -4.65
C GLU A 110 -11.67 -25.80 -4.33
N ASP A 111 -11.22 -27.05 -4.48
CA ASP A 111 -12.07 -28.23 -4.30
C ASP A 111 -12.29 -28.64 -2.82
N LEU A 112 -11.40 -28.25 -1.90
CA LEU A 112 -11.49 -28.67 -0.50
C LEU A 112 -11.45 -27.54 0.51
N LEU A 113 -10.69 -26.45 0.28
CA LEU A 113 -10.67 -25.34 1.24
C LEU A 113 -12.02 -24.61 1.29
N LEU A 114 -12.73 -24.50 0.16
CA LEU A 114 -14.04 -23.85 0.15
C LEU A 114 -15.08 -24.68 0.90
N PRO A 115 -15.28 -26.00 0.63
CA PRO A 115 -16.13 -26.84 1.45
C PRO A 115 -15.69 -26.93 2.92
N ALA A 116 -14.39 -26.99 3.20
CA ALA A 116 -13.88 -27.03 4.57
C ALA A 116 -14.12 -25.73 5.35
N ALA A 117 -13.92 -24.56 4.72
CA ALA A 117 -14.18 -23.25 5.30
C ALA A 117 -15.68 -23.01 5.52
N VAL A 118 -16.51 -23.50 4.60
CA VAL A 118 -17.96 -23.51 4.72
C VAL A 118 -18.41 -24.31 5.93
N VAL A 119 -17.92 -25.55 6.09
CA VAL A 119 -18.26 -26.40 7.25
C VAL A 119 -17.76 -25.77 8.55
N LEU A 120 -16.52 -25.23 8.56
CA LEU A 120 -15.98 -24.48 9.69
C LEU A 120 -16.89 -23.31 10.10
N ALA A 121 -17.38 -22.53 9.13
CA ALA A 121 -18.27 -21.41 9.39
C ALA A 121 -19.68 -21.84 9.84
N GLU A 122 -20.24 -22.94 9.28
CA GLU A 122 -21.52 -23.52 9.75
C GLU A 122 -21.41 -23.98 11.20
N THR A 123 -20.32 -24.67 11.53
CA THR A 123 -20.15 -25.32 12.83
C THR A 123 -19.73 -24.32 13.92
N MET A 124 -18.86 -23.36 13.60
CA MET A 124 -18.31 -22.40 14.58
C MET A 124 -19.16 -21.14 14.75
N LEU A 125 -19.91 -20.73 13.72
CA LEU A 125 -20.65 -19.47 13.72
C LEU A 125 -22.16 -19.72 13.49
N ASP A 126 -22.61 -19.82 12.22
CA ASP A 126 -23.97 -20.23 11.85
C ASP A 126 -24.11 -20.54 10.33
N LYS A 127 -25.28 -21.06 9.94
CA LYS A 127 -25.62 -21.36 8.53
C LYS A 127 -25.75 -20.14 7.62
N LYS A 128 -25.91 -18.94 8.18
CA LYS A 128 -26.04 -17.70 7.40
C LYS A 128 -24.65 -17.24 6.94
N ILE A 129 -23.68 -17.30 7.84
CA ILE A 129 -22.26 -16.96 7.60
C ILE A 129 -21.63 -17.93 6.60
N SER A 130 -21.96 -19.22 6.69
CA SER A 130 -21.51 -20.20 5.71
C SER A 130 -22.09 -19.99 4.31
N GLY A 131 -23.30 -19.46 4.21
CA GLY A 131 -23.94 -19.11 2.94
C GLY A 131 -23.12 -18.09 2.14
N TYR A 132 -22.46 -17.14 2.82
CA TYR A 132 -21.56 -16.18 2.18
C TYR A 132 -20.27 -16.83 1.65
N ILE A 133 -19.80 -17.90 2.30
CA ILE A 133 -18.62 -18.66 1.85
C ILE A 133 -19.01 -19.60 0.69
N LYS A 134 -20.15 -20.31 0.80
CA LYS A 134 -20.69 -21.21 -0.24
C LYS A 134 -20.96 -20.49 -1.56
N ASN A 135 -21.55 -19.30 -1.48
CA ASN A 135 -21.92 -18.53 -2.67
C ASN A 135 -20.76 -17.82 -3.33
N GLY A 136 -19.53 -17.99 -2.81
CA GLY A 136 -18.28 -17.53 -3.39
C GLY A 136 -18.46 -16.23 -4.14
N ASN A 137 -18.50 -15.10 -3.42
CA ASN A 137 -18.45 -13.79 -4.08
C ASN A 137 -17.22 -13.78 -5.00
N ARG A 138 -17.46 -14.09 -6.28
CA ARG A 138 -16.62 -13.64 -7.38
C ARG A 138 -16.55 -12.15 -7.15
N TYR A 139 -15.38 -11.66 -6.74
CA TYR A 139 -15.20 -10.27 -6.33
C TYR A 139 -15.86 -9.33 -7.36
N HIS A 140 -17.00 -8.78 -6.99
CA HIS A 140 -17.59 -7.65 -7.68
C HIS A 140 -16.77 -6.42 -7.28
N GLY A 141 -16.45 -5.55 -8.25
CA GLY A 141 -15.50 -4.46 -8.03
C GLY A 141 -15.88 -3.63 -6.80
N CYS A 142 -14.92 -3.35 -5.91
CA CYS A 142 -15.14 -2.41 -4.80
C CYS A 142 -14.72 -1.01 -5.22
N GLU A 143 -15.55 -0.01 -4.92
CA GLU A 143 -15.24 1.41 -5.06
C GLU A 143 -14.50 1.90 -3.80
N TRP A 144 -13.34 2.50 -4.02
CA TRP A 144 -12.47 3.00 -2.96
C TRP A 144 -12.32 4.50 -3.11
N THR A 145 -12.72 5.25 -2.08
CA THR A 145 -12.58 6.71 -2.10
C THR A 145 -11.66 7.16 -0.98
N CYS A 146 -10.65 7.95 -1.33
CA CYS A 146 -9.78 8.64 -0.38
C CYS A 146 -10.11 10.13 -0.38
N VAL A 147 -9.93 10.78 0.75
CA VAL A 147 -10.10 12.22 0.93
C VAL A 147 -8.80 12.84 1.40
N ARG A 148 -8.50 14.02 0.86
CA ARG A 148 -7.41 14.88 1.31
C ARG A 148 -8.04 16.21 1.75
N TYR A 149 -7.74 16.64 2.97
CA TYR A 149 -8.36 17.81 3.58
C TYR A 149 -7.41 18.50 4.54
N ILE A 150 -7.67 19.77 4.82
CA ILE A 150 -6.88 20.54 5.78
C ILE A 150 -7.43 20.28 7.18
N TYR A 151 -6.56 19.91 8.10
CA TYR A 151 -6.90 19.76 9.52
C TYR A 151 -5.81 20.40 10.36
N MET A 152 -6.20 21.37 11.19
CA MET A 152 -5.28 22.23 11.93
C MET A 152 -4.27 22.88 10.97
N ASP A 153 -2.98 22.60 11.13
CA ASP A 153 -1.88 23.19 10.36
C ASP A 153 -1.28 22.20 9.35
N ASP A 154 -2.00 21.16 8.93
CA ASP A 154 -1.50 20.21 7.94
C ASP A 154 -2.57 19.67 6.97
N ILE A 155 -2.13 19.09 5.85
CA ILE A 155 -2.96 18.33 4.94
C ILE A 155 -2.99 16.87 5.40
N CYS A 156 -4.19 16.37 5.67
CA CYS A 156 -4.43 14.99 6.07
C CYS A 156 -5.00 14.18 4.91
N GLU A 157 -4.61 12.92 4.82
CA GLU A 157 -5.13 11.94 3.87
C GLU A 157 -5.78 10.78 4.60
N HIS A 158 -7.03 10.47 4.24
CA HIS A 158 -7.81 9.41 4.89
C HIS A 158 -8.60 8.60 3.86
N ILE A 159 -8.83 7.33 4.18
CA ILE A 159 -9.83 6.52 3.47
C ILE A 159 -11.20 7.05 3.88
N LEU A 160 -11.98 7.52 2.91
CA LEU A 160 -13.33 8.00 3.14
C LEU A 160 -14.30 6.82 3.28
N PHE A 161 -14.26 5.88 2.34
CA PHE A 161 -14.96 4.60 2.41
C PHE A 161 -14.40 3.59 1.39
N CYS A 162 -14.76 2.33 1.60
CA CYS A 162 -14.62 1.23 0.64
C CYS A 162 -15.96 0.51 0.55
N LYS A 163 -16.61 0.53 -0.61
CA LYS A 163 -17.93 -0.09 -0.79
C LYS A 163 -17.93 -1.07 -1.95
N GLU A 164 -18.57 -2.21 -1.77
CA GLU A 164 -18.81 -3.17 -2.84
C GLU A 164 -19.81 -2.59 -3.85
N MET A 165 -19.56 -2.80 -5.15
CA MET A 165 -20.48 -2.41 -6.21
C MET A 165 -21.39 -3.60 -6.51
N GLU A 166 -22.69 -3.46 -6.22
CA GLU A 166 -23.68 -4.55 -6.29
C GLU A 166 -24.11 -4.92 -7.74
N GLY A 167 -23.58 -4.22 -8.75
CA GLY A 167 -23.99 -4.41 -10.16
C GLY A 167 -22.96 -3.92 -11.17
N ARG A 168 -23.30 -2.90 -11.95
CA ARG A 168 -22.40 -2.30 -12.94
C ARG A 168 -21.45 -1.29 -12.28
N THR A 169 -20.35 -0.98 -12.97
CA THR A 169 -19.38 0.05 -12.56
C THR A 169 -19.40 1.22 -13.55
N THR A 170 -20.60 1.70 -13.90
CA THR A 170 -20.75 2.89 -14.75
C THR A 170 -20.49 4.17 -13.95
N GLY A 171 -20.31 5.29 -14.63
CA GLY A 171 -20.16 6.59 -13.96
C GLY A 171 -21.35 6.98 -13.08
N GLU A 172 -22.54 6.47 -13.40
CA GLU A 172 -23.75 6.63 -12.58
C GLU A 172 -23.68 5.84 -11.27
N ASP A 173 -23.32 4.58 -11.36
CA ASP A 173 -23.24 3.69 -10.19
C ASP A 173 -22.23 4.26 -9.19
N ILE A 174 -21.06 4.67 -9.69
CA ILE A 174 -19.99 5.26 -8.89
C ILE A 174 -20.46 6.58 -8.27
N PHE A 175 -21.09 7.46 -9.06
CA PHE A 175 -21.64 8.71 -8.55
C PHE A 175 -22.67 8.47 -7.44
N ASN A 176 -23.58 7.53 -7.62
CA ASN A 176 -24.61 7.21 -6.64
C ASN A 176 -24.01 6.70 -5.32
N VAL A 177 -22.95 5.88 -5.37
CA VAL A 177 -22.26 5.40 -4.18
C VAL A 177 -21.60 6.54 -3.40
N VAL A 178 -20.89 7.44 -4.10
CA VAL A 178 -20.24 8.62 -3.48
C VAL A 178 -21.29 9.59 -2.96
N ASN A 179 -22.30 9.94 -3.77
CA ASN A 179 -23.36 10.88 -3.41
C ASN A 179 -24.15 10.38 -2.19
N LYS A 180 -24.52 9.10 -2.16
CA LYS A 180 -25.18 8.48 -1.00
C LYS A 180 -24.34 8.59 0.27
N PHE A 181 -23.01 8.49 0.17
CA PHE A 181 -22.12 8.72 1.30
C PHE A 181 -22.13 10.21 1.72
N PHE A 182 -22.04 11.14 0.77
CA PHE A 182 -22.06 12.57 1.03
C PHE A 182 -23.37 13.00 1.71
N THR A 183 -24.52 12.61 1.15
CA THR A 183 -25.85 12.90 1.73
C THR A 183 -26.00 12.32 3.13
N ARG A 184 -25.62 11.05 3.35
CA ARG A 184 -25.72 10.40 4.68
C ARG A 184 -24.87 11.07 5.75
N ASN A 185 -23.74 11.66 5.37
CA ASN A 185 -22.82 12.32 6.29
C ASN A 185 -22.96 13.86 6.28
N ALA A 186 -23.99 14.40 5.63
CA ALA A 186 -24.22 15.84 5.48
C ALA A 186 -23.00 16.60 4.90
N ILE A 187 -22.28 15.97 3.97
CA ILE A 187 -21.15 16.58 3.25
C ILE A 187 -21.69 17.21 1.97
N SER A 188 -21.42 18.50 1.77
CA SER A 188 -21.82 19.20 0.55
C SER A 188 -20.82 18.93 -0.59
N TRP A 189 -21.30 18.73 -1.82
CA TRP A 189 -20.42 18.71 -2.99
C TRP A 189 -19.65 20.00 -3.19
N LYS A 190 -20.17 21.14 -2.70
CA LYS A 190 -19.48 22.44 -2.74
C LYS A 190 -18.21 22.46 -1.88
N SER A 191 -18.08 21.58 -0.88
CA SER A 191 -16.84 21.47 -0.10
C SER A 191 -15.76 20.62 -0.78
N CYS A 192 -16.09 19.94 -1.88
CA CYS A 192 -15.11 19.18 -2.66
C CYS A 192 -14.51 20.07 -3.75
N SER A 193 -13.23 20.44 -3.60
CA SER A 193 -12.54 21.33 -4.55
C SER A 193 -11.97 20.60 -5.77
N SER A 194 -11.62 19.32 -5.62
CA SER A 194 -10.96 18.56 -6.68
C SER A 194 -11.13 17.05 -6.55
N VAL A 195 -11.08 16.35 -7.69
CA VAL A 195 -11.13 14.89 -7.77
C VAL A 195 -10.05 14.36 -8.72
N CYS A 196 -9.42 13.24 -8.34
CA CYS A 196 -8.41 12.55 -9.13
C CYS A 196 -8.87 11.13 -9.48
N THR A 197 -8.83 10.77 -10.77
CA THR A 197 -9.23 9.42 -11.25
C THR A 197 -8.30 8.91 -12.36
N ASP A 198 -8.42 7.63 -12.72
CA ASP A 198 -7.66 6.94 -13.79
C ASP A 198 -8.17 7.24 -15.21
N ALA A 199 -9.05 8.24 -15.37
CA ALA A 199 -9.63 8.63 -16.64
C ALA A 199 -10.38 7.53 -17.43
N ALA A 200 -10.73 6.40 -16.82
CA ALA A 200 -11.53 5.36 -17.47
C ALA A 200 -12.85 5.95 -18.03
N ALA A 201 -13.42 5.33 -19.06
CA ALA A 201 -14.62 5.86 -19.72
C ALA A 201 -15.81 6.05 -18.76
N SER A 202 -15.93 5.19 -17.73
CA SER A 202 -16.91 5.36 -16.65
C SER A 202 -16.66 6.63 -15.82
N MET A 203 -15.43 7.12 -15.73
CA MET A 203 -15.06 8.34 -15.03
C MET A 203 -15.27 9.57 -15.91
N THR A 204 -14.76 9.56 -17.13
CA THR A 204 -14.59 10.74 -18.01
C THR A 204 -15.66 10.92 -19.08
N GLY A 205 -16.59 9.98 -19.23
CA GLY A 205 -17.66 10.07 -20.23
C GLY A 205 -18.40 11.41 -20.17
N SER A 206 -18.51 12.11 -21.31
CA SER A 206 -18.95 13.50 -21.42
C SER A 206 -20.35 13.77 -20.86
N ALA A 207 -21.30 12.84 -21.06
CA ALA A 207 -22.68 12.97 -20.58
C ALA A 207 -23.00 12.07 -19.38
N ARG A 208 -22.37 10.89 -19.31
CA ARG A 208 -22.73 9.80 -18.37
C ARG A 208 -21.63 9.44 -17.37
N GLY A 209 -20.42 9.99 -17.53
CA GLY A 209 -19.29 9.72 -16.66
C GLY A 209 -19.47 10.30 -15.26
N PHE A 210 -18.76 9.74 -14.30
CA PHE A 210 -18.73 10.20 -12.90
C PHE A 210 -18.41 11.70 -12.80
N ILE A 211 -17.40 12.17 -13.55
CA ILE A 211 -16.95 13.57 -13.53
C ILE A 211 -18.03 14.51 -14.08
N ALA A 212 -18.72 14.11 -15.15
CA ALA A 212 -19.79 14.90 -15.74
C ALA A 212 -20.97 15.07 -14.78
N ARG A 213 -21.29 14.04 -13.98
CA ARG A 213 -22.35 14.08 -12.96
C ARG A 213 -21.94 14.94 -11.78
N MET A 214 -20.71 14.76 -11.28
CA MET A 214 -20.14 15.56 -10.20
C MET A 214 -20.13 17.06 -10.53
N ARG A 215 -19.81 17.43 -11.77
CA ARG A 215 -19.86 18.84 -12.24
C ARG A 215 -21.26 19.45 -12.24
N LYS A 216 -22.33 18.64 -12.25
CA LYS A 216 -23.70 19.16 -12.08
C LYS A 216 -23.96 19.61 -10.63
N GLU A 217 -23.35 18.93 -9.66
CA GLU A 217 -23.47 19.27 -8.23
C GLU A 217 -22.51 20.40 -7.83
N ASN A 218 -21.31 20.45 -8.43
CA ASN A 218 -20.33 21.51 -8.24
C ASN A 218 -19.63 21.85 -9.57
N PRO A 219 -20.06 22.91 -10.27
CA PRO A 219 -19.47 23.31 -11.55
C PRO A 219 -17.97 23.66 -11.48
N ASP A 220 -17.51 24.15 -10.33
CA ASP A 220 -16.15 24.66 -10.12
C ASP A 220 -15.14 23.54 -9.77
N ILE A 221 -15.60 22.30 -9.64
CA ILE A 221 -14.76 21.18 -9.23
C ILE A 221 -13.67 20.87 -10.25
N LYS A 222 -12.42 20.86 -9.79
CA LYS A 222 -11.26 20.53 -10.63
C LYS A 222 -11.13 19.02 -10.77
N TRP A 223 -10.80 18.55 -11.96
CA TRP A 223 -10.47 17.14 -12.18
C TRP A 223 -9.02 16.99 -12.61
N THR A 224 -8.34 16.00 -12.04
CA THR A 224 -6.96 15.64 -12.40
C THR A 224 -6.91 14.18 -12.83
N HIS A 225 -6.32 13.94 -13.99
CA HIS A 225 -5.99 12.59 -14.43
C HIS A 225 -4.76 12.10 -13.65
N CYS A 226 -4.91 10.98 -12.93
CA CYS A 226 -3.88 10.35 -12.12
C CYS A 226 -2.53 10.25 -12.86
N VAL A 227 -1.48 10.85 -12.28
CA VAL A 227 -0.14 10.88 -12.88
C VAL A 227 0.46 9.47 -13.00
N ILE A 228 0.23 8.60 -12.02
CA ILE A 228 0.69 7.19 -12.07
C ILE A 228 0.02 6.45 -13.23
N HIS A 229 -1.26 6.71 -13.48
CA HIS A 229 -1.95 6.08 -14.61
C HIS A 229 -1.44 6.62 -15.95
N ARG A 230 -1.27 7.94 -16.06
CA ARG A 230 -0.67 8.60 -17.25
C ARG A 230 0.73 8.08 -17.56
N GLU A 231 1.57 7.93 -16.53
CA GLU A 231 2.90 7.32 -16.63
C GLU A 231 2.79 5.91 -17.21
N ALA A 232 1.95 5.05 -16.62
CA ALA A 232 1.77 3.68 -17.12
C ALA A 232 1.24 3.64 -18.57
N LEU A 233 0.38 4.57 -18.96
CA LEU A 233 -0.11 4.70 -20.33
C LEU A 233 0.98 5.18 -21.30
N ALA A 234 1.81 6.15 -20.89
CA ALA A 234 2.95 6.64 -21.67
C ALA A 234 3.97 5.52 -21.92
N SER A 235 4.19 4.68 -20.92
CA SER A 235 5.13 3.56 -20.93
C SER A 235 4.60 2.29 -21.62
N LYS A 236 3.35 2.27 -22.09
CA LYS A 236 2.71 1.07 -22.63
C LYS A 236 3.14 0.73 -24.07
N LYS A 237 3.46 1.73 -24.89
CA LYS A 237 3.82 1.54 -26.29
C LYS A 237 5.25 0.99 -26.40
N MET A 238 5.43 -0.08 -27.16
CA MET A 238 6.72 -0.69 -27.45
C MET A 238 6.77 -1.15 -28.90
N SER A 239 7.98 -1.30 -29.45
CA SER A 239 8.16 -1.84 -30.80
C SER A 239 7.71 -3.31 -30.85
N PRO A 240 7.25 -3.82 -32.02
CA PRO A 240 6.87 -5.23 -32.16
C PRO A 240 7.96 -6.19 -31.68
N VAL A 241 9.22 -5.90 -32.04
CA VAL A 241 10.38 -6.71 -31.66
C VAL A 241 10.53 -6.83 -30.13
N LEU A 242 10.42 -5.72 -29.38
CA LEU A 242 10.48 -5.76 -27.91
C LEU A 242 9.23 -6.39 -27.30
N HIS A 243 8.08 -6.24 -27.96
CA HIS A 243 6.84 -6.86 -27.54
C HIS A 243 6.90 -8.38 -27.62
N ASP A 244 7.50 -8.91 -28.70
CA ASP A 244 7.67 -10.34 -28.91
C ASP A 244 8.61 -10.94 -27.85
N VAL A 245 9.77 -10.32 -27.59
CA VAL A 245 10.70 -10.72 -26.52
C VAL A 245 9.98 -10.77 -25.16
N LEU A 246 9.18 -9.74 -24.85
CA LEU A 246 8.41 -9.70 -23.61
C LEU A 246 7.37 -10.83 -23.55
N ASN A 247 6.62 -11.06 -24.62
CA ASN A 247 5.59 -12.10 -24.67
C ASN A 247 6.19 -13.50 -24.55
N ASP A 248 7.30 -13.77 -25.23
CA ASP A 248 8.00 -15.04 -25.16
C ASP A 248 8.57 -15.29 -23.76
N SER A 249 9.15 -14.26 -23.15
CA SER A 249 9.57 -14.31 -21.74
C SER A 249 8.41 -14.70 -20.81
N ILE A 250 7.24 -14.07 -20.99
CA ILE A 250 6.03 -14.37 -20.20
C ILE A 250 5.55 -15.80 -20.45
N LYS A 251 5.55 -16.29 -21.69
CA LYS A 251 5.18 -17.68 -22.01
C LYS A 251 6.09 -18.68 -21.31
N VAL A 252 7.40 -18.46 -21.33
CA VAL A 252 8.40 -19.30 -20.65
C VAL A 252 8.14 -19.33 -19.14
N ILE A 253 8.00 -18.15 -18.53
CA ILE A 253 7.73 -18.02 -17.10
C ILE A 253 6.43 -18.73 -16.72
N ASN A 254 5.36 -18.53 -17.50
CA ASN A 254 4.08 -19.16 -17.24
C ASN A 254 4.15 -20.68 -17.44
N PHE A 255 4.88 -21.19 -18.42
CA PHE A 255 5.08 -22.63 -18.61
C PHE A 255 5.72 -23.29 -17.37
N ILE A 256 6.70 -22.63 -16.77
CA ILE A 256 7.40 -23.14 -15.58
C ILE A 256 6.55 -22.93 -14.32
N ARG A 257 5.95 -21.76 -14.14
CA ARG A 257 5.31 -21.35 -12.86
C ARG A 257 3.83 -21.68 -12.74
N SER A 258 3.09 -21.82 -13.83
CA SER A 258 1.64 -22.08 -13.77
C SER A 258 1.32 -23.51 -13.30
N ARG A 259 2.21 -24.47 -13.54
CA ARG A 259 2.03 -25.87 -13.16
C ARG A 259 2.85 -26.19 -11.90
N PRO A 260 2.22 -26.66 -10.80
CA PRO A 260 2.92 -26.98 -9.56
C PRO A 260 4.02 -28.05 -9.72
N LEU A 261 3.86 -28.97 -10.67
CA LEU A 261 4.89 -29.96 -10.96
C LEU A 261 6.13 -29.29 -11.58
N ASN A 262 5.96 -28.53 -12.66
CA ASN A 262 7.05 -27.82 -13.33
C ASN A 262 7.79 -26.89 -12.37
N ALA A 263 7.05 -26.16 -11.52
CA ALA A 263 7.65 -25.28 -10.53
C ALA A 263 8.53 -26.04 -9.51
N ARG A 264 8.14 -27.25 -9.10
CA ARG A 264 8.94 -28.09 -8.19
C ARG A 264 10.15 -28.69 -8.88
N LEU A 265 9.99 -29.18 -10.11
CA LEU A 265 11.09 -29.74 -10.91
C LEU A 265 12.14 -28.68 -11.21
N PHE A 266 11.71 -27.49 -11.63
CA PHE A 266 12.58 -26.35 -11.86
C PHE A 266 13.31 -25.92 -10.59
N ARG A 267 12.63 -25.87 -9.43
CA ARG A 267 13.28 -25.57 -8.15
C ARG A 267 14.38 -26.57 -7.83
N SER A 268 14.10 -27.87 -8.00
CA SER A 268 15.10 -28.92 -7.78
C SER A 268 16.29 -28.79 -8.72
N LEU A 269 16.06 -28.42 -9.99
CA LEU A 269 17.14 -28.15 -10.94
C LEU A 269 18.03 -27.01 -10.45
N CYS A 270 17.44 -25.86 -10.07
CA CYS A 270 18.19 -24.71 -9.55
C CYS A 270 18.98 -25.02 -8.28
N GLU A 271 18.41 -25.83 -7.37
CA GLU A 271 19.10 -26.26 -6.15
C GLU A 271 20.32 -27.14 -6.47
N ASN A 272 20.20 -28.01 -7.48
CA ASN A 272 21.28 -28.90 -7.90
C ASN A 272 22.40 -28.16 -8.64
N THR A 273 22.09 -27.10 -9.40
CA THR A 273 23.09 -26.29 -10.11
C THR A 273 23.74 -25.23 -9.22
N GLY A 274 23.26 -25.05 -7.99
CA GLY A 274 23.78 -24.03 -7.07
C GLY A 274 23.38 -22.60 -7.48
N ALA A 275 22.26 -22.44 -8.19
CA ALA A 275 21.79 -21.14 -8.64
C ALA A 275 21.50 -20.20 -7.46
N GLU A 276 21.78 -18.90 -7.62
CA GLU A 276 21.47 -17.87 -6.60
C GLU A 276 19.96 -17.80 -6.29
N HIS A 277 19.14 -18.15 -7.28
CA HIS A 277 17.70 -18.13 -7.17
C HIS A 277 17.11 -19.49 -7.49
N THR A 278 16.22 -19.98 -6.63
CA THR A 278 15.60 -21.31 -6.81
C THR A 278 14.24 -21.24 -7.50
N GLU A 279 13.73 -20.04 -7.79
CA GLU A 279 12.40 -19.85 -8.35
C GLU A 279 12.29 -18.63 -9.28
N LEU A 280 11.53 -18.80 -10.36
CA LEU A 280 11.02 -17.69 -11.18
C LEU A 280 9.86 -16.97 -10.48
N LEU A 281 9.73 -15.67 -10.75
CA LEU A 281 8.61 -14.86 -10.28
C LEU A 281 7.43 -14.99 -11.22
N LEU A 282 6.22 -15.25 -10.70
CA LEU A 282 5.02 -15.30 -11.54
C LEU A 282 4.67 -13.89 -12.04
N HIS A 283 4.49 -13.76 -13.35
CA HIS A 283 3.93 -12.56 -13.95
C HIS A 283 2.41 -12.55 -13.79
N THR A 284 1.84 -11.42 -13.37
CA THR A 284 0.40 -11.15 -13.51
C THR A 284 0.25 -9.89 -14.34
N GLU A 285 -0.58 -9.92 -15.39
CA GLU A 285 -0.81 -8.80 -16.32
C GLU A 285 -1.14 -7.47 -15.61
N VAL A 286 -1.72 -7.56 -14.41
CA VAL A 286 -2.21 -6.45 -13.60
C VAL A 286 -1.08 -5.58 -13.01
N ARG A 287 0.20 -5.97 -13.14
CA ARG A 287 1.33 -5.28 -12.49
C ARG A 287 2.50 -5.03 -13.43
N TRP A 288 2.51 -3.83 -13.99
CA TRP A 288 3.66 -3.30 -14.72
C TRP A 288 4.94 -3.26 -13.84
N LEU A 289 4.78 -2.96 -12.54
CA LEU A 289 5.85 -2.82 -11.54
C LEU A 289 6.64 -4.10 -11.26
N SER A 290 6.09 -5.28 -11.57
CA SER A 290 6.80 -6.54 -11.39
C SER A 290 7.57 -7.00 -12.62
N ARG A 291 7.38 -6.37 -13.79
CA ARG A 291 7.98 -6.85 -15.06
C ARG A 291 9.49 -6.82 -15.02
N GLY A 292 10.10 -5.71 -14.59
CA GLY A 292 11.58 -5.61 -14.51
C GLY A 292 12.18 -6.71 -13.65
N ARG A 293 11.68 -6.90 -12.42
CA ARG A 293 12.16 -7.97 -11.52
C ARG A 293 11.95 -9.37 -12.07
N VAL A 294 10.82 -9.62 -12.73
CA VAL A 294 10.52 -10.90 -13.36
C VAL A 294 11.49 -11.20 -14.50
N LEU A 295 11.80 -10.20 -15.33
CA LEU A 295 12.72 -10.36 -16.45
C LEU A 295 14.19 -10.47 -16.00
N SER A 296 14.62 -9.68 -15.01
CA SER A 296 15.95 -9.84 -14.41
C SER A 296 16.12 -11.26 -13.86
N ARG A 297 15.13 -11.74 -13.09
CA ARG A 297 15.15 -13.13 -12.56
C ARG A 297 15.20 -14.19 -13.66
N LEU A 298 14.49 -13.97 -14.77
CA LEU A 298 14.53 -14.88 -15.92
C LEU A 298 15.93 -14.91 -16.54
N PHE A 299 16.58 -13.75 -16.66
CA PHE A 299 17.91 -13.64 -17.21
C PHE A 299 18.98 -14.25 -16.28
N ASP A 300 18.85 -14.05 -14.97
CA ASP A 300 19.77 -14.62 -13.97
C ASP A 300 19.73 -16.16 -13.99
N LEU A 301 18.54 -16.73 -14.22
CA LEU A 301 18.33 -18.19 -14.31
C LEU A 301 18.32 -18.73 -15.74
N ARG A 302 18.89 -18.00 -16.71
CA ARG A 302 18.81 -18.35 -18.13
C ARG A 302 19.38 -19.74 -18.45
N ALA A 303 20.44 -20.17 -17.75
CA ALA A 303 21.07 -21.47 -17.97
C ALA A 303 20.18 -22.62 -17.48
N GLU A 304 19.62 -22.49 -16.28
CA GLU A 304 18.66 -23.45 -15.72
C GLU A 304 17.38 -23.49 -16.54
N VAL A 305 16.89 -22.33 -16.99
CA VAL A 305 15.70 -22.23 -17.84
C VAL A 305 15.93 -22.90 -19.18
N HIS A 306 17.08 -22.65 -19.82
CA HIS A 306 17.46 -23.32 -21.07
C HIS A 306 17.51 -24.84 -20.90
N THR A 307 18.20 -25.33 -19.86
CA THR A 307 18.28 -26.75 -19.54
C THR A 307 16.90 -27.35 -19.34
N PHE A 308 16.07 -26.72 -18.50
CA PHE A 308 14.71 -27.19 -18.21
C PHE A 308 13.84 -27.24 -19.47
N LEU A 309 13.87 -26.21 -20.31
CA LEU A 309 13.08 -26.16 -21.54
C LEU A 309 13.52 -27.22 -22.56
N THR A 310 14.83 -27.48 -22.64
CA THR A 310 15.42 -28.51 -23.51
C THR A 310 14.95 -29.91 -23.11
N GLU A 311 15.01 -30.23 -21.81
CA GLU A 311 14.52 -31.51 -21.28
C GLU A 311 13.02 -31.73 -21.53
N HIS A 312 12.25 -30.65 -21.59
CA HIS A 312 10.80 -30.68 -21.85
C HIS A 312 10.43 -30.53 -23.33
N GLY A 313 11.42 -30.49 -24.24
CA GLY A 313 11.19 -30.37 -25.69
C GLY A 313 10.48 -29.08 -26.11
N SER A 314 10.64 -27.99 -25.34
CA SER A 314 10.00 -26.71 -25.64
C SER A 314 10.73 -25.98 -26.77
N PRO A 315 10.02 -25.46 -27.79
CA PRO A 315 10.64 -24.69 -28.87
C PRO A 315 11.22 -23.35 -28.40
N HIS A 316 10.89 -22.90 -27.17
CA HIS A 316 11.43 -21.67 -26.60
C HIS A 316 12.86 -21.83 -26.07
N ALA A 317 13.40 -23.05 -25.99
CA ALA A 317 14.76 -23.28 -25.51
C ALA A 317 15.81 -22.55 -26.37
N THR A 318 15.67 -22.60 -27.70
CA THR A 318 16.58 -21.98 -28.67
C THR A 318 16.70 -20.45 -28.53
N MET A 319 15.71 -19.79 -27.92
CA MET A 319 15.75 -18.35 -27.67
C MET A 319 16.86 -17.97 -26.68
N PHE A 320 17.21 -18.86 -25.76
CA PHE A 320 18.27 -18.63 -24.77
C PHE A 320 19.68 -18.86 -25.33
N GLU A 321 19.79 -19.32 -26.57
CA GLU A 321 21.04 -19.37 -27.33
C GLU A 321 21.20 -18.13 -28.23
N ASN A 322 20.12 -17.38 -28.44
CA ASN A 322 20.10 -16.19 -29.28
C ASN A 322 20.57 -14.96 -28.48
N THR A 323 21.82 -14.54 -28.72
CA THR A 323 22.43 -13.40 -28.04
C THR A 323 21.72 -12.08 -28.32
N ASP A 324 21.19 -11.88 -29.52
CA ASP A 324 20.40 -10.70 -29.91
C ASP A 324 19.05 -10.62 -29.17
N TRP A 325 18.43 -11.77 -28.89
CA TRP A 325 17.23 -11.87 -28.05
C TRP A 325 17.56 -11.61 -26.57
N LEU A 326 18.65 -12.20 -26.06
CA LEU A 326 19.11 -12.01 -24.68
C LEU A 326 19.47 -10.56 -24.39
N ALA A 327 20.15 -9.86 -25.31
CA ALA A 327 20.44 -8.44 -25.16
C ALA A 327 19.15 -7.60 -25.04
N LYS A 328 18.12 -7.89 -25.85
CA LYS A 328 16.81 -7.23 -25.73
C LYS A 328 16.11 -7.56 -24.41
N LEU A 329 16.24 -8.78 -23.91
CA LEU A 329 15.74 -9.16 -22.60
C LEU A 329 16.42 -8.34 -21.48
N CYS A 330 17.75 -8.20 -21.51
CA CYS A 330 18.50 -7.36 -20.57
C CYS A 330 18.01 -5.91 -20.60
N TYR A 331 17.87 -5.34 -21.80
CA TYR A 331 17.35 -3.98 -21.97
C TYR A 331 15.95 -3.83 -21.37
N LEU A 332 15.03 -4.76 -21.65
CA LEU A 332 13.68 -4.74 -21.10
C LEU A 332 13.67 -4.82 -19.57
N ALA A 333 14.53 -5.66 -18.99
CA ALA A 333 14.67 -5.77 -17.56
C ALA A 333 15.11 -4.43 -16.92
N ASP A 334 16.13 -3.78 -17.50
CA ASP A 334 16.62 -2.50 -17.00
C ASP A 334 15.65 -1.33 -17.21
N ILE A 335 15.03 -1.20 -18.39
CA ILE A 335 14.09 -0.09 -18.64
C ILE A 335 12.84 -0.21 -17.75
N PHE A 336 12.31 -1.43 -17.55
CA PHE A 336 11.20 -1.63 -16.62
C PHE A 336 11.58 -1.37 -15.17
N ARG A 337 12.84 -1.64 -14.78
CA ARG A 337 13.34 -1.26 -13.46
C ARG A 337 13.31 0.27 -13.27
N LYS A 338 13.88 1.03 -14.22
CA LYS A 338 13.89 2.51 -14.19
C LYS A 338 12.49 3.09 -14.15
N LEU A 339 11.57 2.52 -14.92
CA LEU A 339 10.21 3.00 -14.94
C LEU A 339 9.43 2.63 -13.66
N ASN A 340 9.72 1.46 -13.06
CA ASN A 340 9.22 1.11 -11.74
C ASN A 340 9.75 2.04 -10.65
N GLU A 341 11.02 2.46 -10.72
CA GLU A 341 11.60 3.47 -9.82
C GLU A 341 10.86 4.81 -9.93
N LEU A 342 10.59 5.29 -11.15
CA LEU A 342 9.75 6.45 -11.37
C LEU A 342 8.38 6.24 -10.71
N ASN A 343 7.69 5.16 -11.03
CA ASN A 343 6.35 4.90 -10.52
C ASN A 343 6.28 4.85 -8.99
N MET A 344 7.25 4.18 -8.34
CA MET A 344 7.37 4.16 -6.88
C MET A 344 7.65 5.55 -6.32
N SER A 345 8.46 6.37 -7.00
CA SER A 345 8.70 7.75 -6.60
C SER A 345 7.45 8.63 -6.75
N LEU A 346 6.52 8.33 -7.66
CA LEU A 346 5.26 9.06 -7.82
C LEU A 346 4.23 8.70 -6.71
N GLN A 347 4.54 7.70 -5.88
CA GLN A 347 3.77 7.31 -4.70
C GLN A 347 4.38 7.94 -3.43
N GLY A 348 3.62 7.97 -2.33
CA GLY A 348 4.05 8.57 -1.07
C GLY A 348 3.12 9.64 -0.50
N LYS A 349 3.15 9.74 0.83
CA LYS A 349 2.45 10.79 1.58
C LYS A 349 2.96 12.18 1.15
N ASP A 350 2.10 13.20 1.23
CA ASP A 350 2.46 14.61 1.02
C ASP A 350 2.97 14.94 -0.39
N THR A 351 2.66 14.08 -1.37
CA THR A 351 3.03 14.33 -2.77
C THR A 351 1.99 15.23 -3.44
N SER A 352 2.44 16.42 -3.85
CA SER A 352 1.64 17.39 -4.63
C SER A 352 1.89 17.25 -6.13
N ILE A 353 1.07 17.91 -6.95
CA ILE A 353 1.27 17.97 -8.41
C ILE A 353 2.65 18.55 -8.78
N LEU A 354 3.18 19.48 -7.95
CA LEU A 354 4.49 20.11 -8.16
C LEU A 354 5.61 19.08 -8.11
N ASN A 355 5.63 18.26 -7.05
CA ASN A 355 6.63 17.22 -6.86
C ASN A 355 6.55 16.16 -7.97
N LEU A 356 5.34 15.86 -8.46
CA LEU A 356 5.16 14.89 -9.52
C LEU A 356 5.68 15.40 -10.86
N TYR A 357 5.46 16.67 -11.19
CA TYR A 357 6.03 17.28 -12.39
C TYR A 357 7.56 17.27 -12.34
N ASP A 358 8.17 17.57 -11.19
CA ASP A 358 9.62 17.53 -11.04
C ASP A 358 10.17 16.10 -11.26
N LYS A 359 9.47 15.08 -10.72
CA LYS A 359 9.84 13.67 -10.89
C LYS A 359 9.72 13.20 -12.34
N VAL A 360 8.61 13.53 -13.01
CA VAL A 360 8.40 13.16 -14.43
C VAL A 360 9.36 13.92 -15.34
N GLY A 361 9.55 15.23 -15.12
CA GLY A 361 10.50 16.05 -15.87
C GLY A 361 11.95 15.58 -15.69
N GLY A 362 12.33 15.21 -14.46
CA GLY A 362 13.61 14.59 -14.17
C GLY A 362 13.80 13.25 -14.88
N PHE A 363 12.75 12.43 -14.98
CA PHE A 363 12.80 11.19 -15.75
C PHE A 363 12.96 11.44 -17.26
N LEU A 364 12.21 12.39 -17.83
CA LEU A 364 12.32 12.76 -19.25
C LEU A 364 13.74 13.24 -19.62
N LYS A 365 14.34 14.09 -18.78
CA LYS A 365 15.73 14.55 -18.97
C LYS A 365 16.72 13.38 -18.96
N LYS A 366 16.54 12.42 -18.06
CA LYS A 366 17.35 11.19 -18.03
C LYS A 366 17.10 10.32 -19.27
N ALA A 367 15.86 10.18 -19.72
CA ALA A 367 15.54 9.40 -20.91
C ALA A 367 16.19 9.96 -22.18
N GLU A 368 16.19 11.28 -22.37
CA GLU A 368 16.89 11.93 -23.49
C GLU A 368 18.42 11.76 -23.37
N MET A 369 18.96 11.74 -22.15
CA MET A 369 20.37 11.43 -21.91
C MET A 369 20.70 9.98 -22.27
N TRP A 370 19.90 9.00 -21.81
CA TRP A 370 20.08 7.58 -22.14
C TRP A 370 19.99 7.33 -23.65
N LYS A 371 19.05 7.98 -24.32
CA LYS A 371 18.90 7.89 -25.78
C LYS A 371 20.16 8.35 -26.50
N ARG A 372 20.72 9.51 -26.12
CA ARG A 372 21.97 10.04 -26.69
C ARG A 372 23.17 9.13 -26.40
N ALA A 373 23.27 8.60 -25.18
CA ALA A 373 24.33 7.67 -24.80
C ALA A 373 24.27 6.37 -25.64
N CYS A 374 23.09 5.75 -25.74
CA CYS A 374 22.93 4.53 -26.55
C CYS A 374 23.16 4.77 -28.05
N ASP A 375 22.88 5.97 -28.57
CA ASP A 375 23.20 6.34 -29.95
C ASP A 375 24.72 6.41 -30.20
N GLN A 376 25.50 6.67 -29.14
CA GLN A 376 26.96 6.63 -29.12
C GLN A 376 27.52 5.26 -28.67
N GLU A 377 26.67 4.24 -28.56
CA GLU A 377 27.02 2.88 -28.08
C GLU A 377 27.52 2.83 -26.63
N ASP A 378 27.18 3.85 -25.84
CA ASP A 378 27.31 3.83 -24.39
C ASP A 378 26.02 3.28 -23.76
N PHE A 379 26.11 2.04 -23.26
CA PHE A 379 25.01 1.33 -22.62
C PHE A 379 25.12 1.31 -21.09
N THR A 380 26.06 2.04 -20.48
CA THR A 380 26.28 2.05 -19.02
C THR A 380 25.04 2.43 -18.21
N CYS A 381 24.13 3.18 -18.82
CA CYS A 381 22.84 3.52 -18.23
C CYS A 381 21.90 2.31 -18.06
N PHE A 382 22.15 1.18 -18.74
CA PHE A 382 21.45 -0.10 -18.66
C PHE A 382 22.45 -1.21 -18.23
N PRO A 383 22.74 -1.34 -16.92
CA PRO A 383 23.83 -2.18 -16.42
C PRO A 383 23.76 -3.65 -16.81
N GLN A 384 22.56 -4.25 -16.87
CA GLN A 384 22.41 -5.66 -17.22
C GLN A 384 22.70 -5.87 -18.71
N LEU A 385 22.31 -4.92 -19.55
CA LEU A 385 22.66 -4.90 -20.97
C LEU A 385 24.15 -4.64 -21.19
N ASP A 386 24.70 -3.65 -20.51
CA ASP A 386 26.11 -3.23 -20.65
C ASP A 386 27.08 -4.38 -20.34
N VAL A 387 26.85 -5.06 -19.22
CA VAL A 387 27.65 -6.23 -18.82
C VAL A 387 27.48 -7.37 -19.82
N PHE A 388 26.28 -7.60 -20.34
CA PHE A 388 26.03 -8.66 -21.31
C PHE A 388 26.74 -8.40 -22.64
N LEU A 389 26.64 -7.19 -23.19
CA LEU A 389 27.31 -6.81 -24.43
C LEU A 389 28.84 -6.86 -24.31
N SER A 390 29.37 -6.53 -23.13
CA SER A 390 30.82 -6.57 -22.85
C SER A 390 31.39 -7.98 -22.80
N ASN A 391 30.58 -8.98 -22.37
CA ASN A 391 31.06 -10.33 -22.12
C ASN A 391 30.89 -11.31 -23.29
N GLU A 392 29.90 -11.09 -24.16
CA GLU A 392 29.45 -12.11 -25.13
C GLU A 392 29.92 -11.85 -26.57
N ASP A 393 30.85 -10.90 -26.80
CA ASP A 393 31.34 -10.45 -28.13
C ASP A 393 30.18 -10.18 -29.13
N VAL A 394 29.08 -9.64 -28.61
CA VAL A 394 27.86 -9.37 -29.39
C VAL A 394 27.97 -8.00 -30.01
N GLY A 395 27.94 -7.92 -31.34
CA GLY A 395 27.89 -6.65 -32.05
C GLY A 395 26.70 -5.81 -31.56
N ALA A 396 26.95 -4.59 -31.06
CA ALA A 396 25.92 -3.74 -30.46
C ALA A 396 24.91 -3.16 -31.48
N ALA A 397 25.27 -3.14 -32.76
CA ALA A 397 24.51 -2.50 -33.84
C ALA A 397 23.03 -2.96 -33.97
N PRO A 398 22.69 -4.26 -33.90
CA PRO A 398 21.31 -4.74 -34.04
C PRO A 398 20.40 -4.28 -32.90
N VAL A 399 20.95 -4.17 -31.69
CA VAL A 399 20.17 -3.83 -30.48
C VAL A 399 20.08 -2.32 -30.28
N LYS A 400 21.13 -1.58 -30.67
CA LYS A 400 21.20 -0.11 -30.63
C LYS A 400 19.97 0.56 -31.25
N LEU A 401 19.66 0.23 -32.51
CA LEU A 401 18.54 0.84 -33.24
C LEU A 401 17.19 0.60 -32.54
N VAL A 402 17.00 -0.60 -31.99
CA VAL A 402 15.77 -0.96 -31.26
C VAL A 402 15.65 -0.16 -29.97
N ILE A 403 16.75 0.00 -29.23
CA ILE A 403 16.80 0.75 -27.97
C ILE A 403 16.55 2.24 -28.20
N VAL A 404 17.30 2.87 -29.12
CA VAL A 404 17.17 4.30 -29.43
C VAL A 404 15.75 4.60 -29.93
N GLY A 405 15.21 3.76 -30.82
CA GLY A 405 13.84 3.88 -31.30
C GLY A 405 12.80 3.73 -30.19
N HIS A 406 12.98 2.78 -29.27
CA HIS A 406 12.09 2.62 -28.12
C HIS A 406 12.14 3.84 -27.18
N LEU A 407 13.34 4.36 -26.86
CA LEU A 407 13.48 5.53 -26.00
C LEU A 407 12.86 6.79 -26.64
N ALA A 408 13.04 7.00 -27.94
CA ALA A 408 12.38 8.10 -28.65
C ALA A 408 10.84 8.02 -28.57
N ASN A 409 10.29 6.81 -28.78
CA ASN A 409 8.85 6.58 -28.65
C ASN A 409 8.35 6.77 -27.22
N LEU A 410 9.13 6.33 -26.22
CA LEU A 410 8.82 6.52 -24.80
C LEU A 410 8.76 8.01 -24.46
N ILE A 411 9.78 8.79 -24.84
CA ILE A 411 9.85 10.24 -24.63
C ILE A 411 8.66 10.94 -25.29
N SER A 412 8.36 10.63 -26.56
CA SER A 412 7.19 11.15 -27.26
C SER A 412 5.88 10.79 -26.55
N GLY A 413 5.76 9.55 -26.07
CA GLY A 413 4.62 9.08 -25.27
C GLY A 413 4.43 9.91 -24.01
N PHE A 414 5.50 10.16 -23.25
CA PHE A 414 5.44 11.02 -22.07
C PHE A 414 5.04 12.46 -22.41
N HIS A 415 5.58 13.07 -23.48
CA HIS A 415 5.15 14.41 -23.89
C HIS A 415 3.66 14.46 -24.28
N SER A 416 3.17 13.44 -24.99
CA SER A 416 1.74 13.35 -25.35
C SER A 416 0.84 13.18 -24.13
N TYR A 417 1.25 12.36 -23.16
CA TYR A 417 0.49 12.15 -21.94
C TYR A 417 0.70 13.25 -20.91
N PHE A 418 1.71 14.11 -21.01
CA PHE A 418 2.01 15.23 -20.10
C PHE A 418 2.19 16.56 -20.86
N PRO A 419 1.15 17.03 -21.59
CA PRO A 419 1.25 18.27 -22.35
C PRO A 419 1.37 19.49 -21.44
N ASP A 420 2.23 20.41 -21.85
CA ASP A 420 2.52 21.69 -21.20
C ASP A 420 2.98 21.53 -19.75
N MET A 421 3.54 20.37 -19.39
CA MET A 421 3.96 20.08 -18.02
C MET A 421 5.05 21.04 -17.56
N ASP A 422 6.04 21.33 -18.40
CA ASP A 422 7.09 22.30 -18.09
C ASP A 422 6.51 23.70 -17.89
N GLU A 423 5.64 24.15 -18.78
CA GLU A 423 5.00 25.48 -18.68
C GLU A 423 4.15 25.60 -17.41
N LYS A 424 3.33 24.58 -17.12
CA LYS A 424 2.50 24.51 -15.90
C LYS A 424 3.35 24.41 -14.65
N SER A 425 4.46 23.69 -14.71
CA SER A 425 5.40 23.58 -13.60
C SER A 425 5.97 24.96 -13.26
N VAL A 426 6.49 25.68 -14.26
CA VAL A 426 7.09 27.01 -14.07
C VAL A 426 6.07 28.04 -13.55
N GLN A 427 4.82 27.98 -14.01
CA GLN A 427 3.73 28.86 -13.51
C GLN A 427 3.41 28.67 -12.02
N LEU A 428 3.82 27.54 -11.45
CA LEU A 428 3.60 27.21 -10.05
C LEU A 428 4.86 27.40 -9.20
N ASP A 429 5.93 27.97 -9.75
CA ASP A 429 7.16 28.20 -9.02
C ASP A 429 6.99 29.19 -7.86
N TRP A 430 6.06 30.13 -7.96
CA TRP A 430 5.72 30.99 -6.82
C TRP A 430 5.17 30.20 -5.62
N VAL A 431 4.55 29.02 -5.86
CA VAL A 431 4.11 28.12 -4.79
C VAL A 431 5.30 27.38 -4.20
N ARG A 432 6.26 26.95 -5.03
CA ARG A 432 7.47 26.26 -4.58
C ARG A 432 8.41 27.17 -3.79
N ASN A 433 8.60 28.38 -4.29
CA ASN A 433 9.45 29.39 -3.71
C ASN A 433 8.74 30.75 -3.75
N PRO A 434 8.05 31.13 -2.66
CA PRO A 434 7.32 32.40 -2.58
C PRO A 434 8.24 33.63 -2.56
N PHE A 435 9.55 33.43 -2.41
CA PHE A 435 10.56 34.50 -2.36
C PHE A 435 11.18 34.80 -3.73
N LEU A 436 10.89 33.98 -4.75
CA LEU A 436 11.39 34.15 -6.12
C LEU A 436 10.24 34.40 -7.10
N LEU A 437 10.09 35.65 -7.51
CA LEU A 437 9.19 36.05 -8.58
C LEU A 437 9.87 35.89 -9.95
N SER A 438 9.67 34.73 -10.58
CA SER A 438 10.05 34.51 -11.98
C SER A 438 9.21 35.40 -12.92
N GLU A 439 9.74 35.68 -14.11
CA GLU A 439 8.99 36.40 -15.16
C GLU A 439 7.69 35.69 -15.55
N ALA A 440 7.70 34.35 -15.54
CA ALA A 440 6.51 33.53 -15.80
C ALA A 440 5.41 33.70 -14.73
N ASN A 441 5.79 33.94 -13.47
CA ASN A 441 4.83 34.21 -12.39
C ASN A 441 4.15 35.58 -12.59
N ARG A 442 4.89 36.57 -13.09
CA ARG A 442 4.38 37.94 -13.32
C ARG A 442 3.33 38.04 -14.43
N SER A 443 3.33 37.11 -15.38
CA SER A 443 2.39 37.15 -16.51
C SER A 443 1.04 36.48 -16.23
N LYS A 444 0.96 35.53 -15.28
CA LYS A 444 -0.27 34.75 -15.01
C LYS A 444 -0.90 34.95 -13.62
N LEU A 445 -0.17 35.50 -12.65
CA LEU A 445 -0.74 35.84 -11.35
C LEU A 445 -1.40 37.24 -11.43
N PRO A 446 -2.63 37.47 -10.95
CA PRO A 446 -3.22 38.82 -10.91
C PRO A 446 -2.35 39.78 -10.10
N LEU A 447 -2.30 41.07 -10.48
CA LEU A 447 -1.47 42.08 -9.81
C LEU A 447 -1.69 42.11 -8.29
N THR A 448 -2.94 42.01 -7.84
CA THR A 448 -3.30 41.96 -6.41
C THR A 448 -2.65 40.80 -5.66
N HIS A 449 -2.41 39.67 -6.33
CA HIS A 449 -1.71 38.53 -5.74
C HIS A 449 -0.19 38.69 -5.83
N GLN A 450 0.31 39.39 -6.85
CA GLN A 450 1.74 39.70 -6.97
C GLN A 450 2.18 40.64 -5.86
N GLU A 451 1.38 41.67 -5.55
CA GLU A 451 1.62 42.59 -4.42
C GLU A 451 1.71 41.83 -3.09
N LYS A 452 0.70 40.99 -2.79
CA LYS A 452 0.70 40.15 -1.58
C LYS A 452 1.88 39.17 -1.55
N LEU A 453 2.28 38.65 -2.70
CA LEU A 453 3.45 37.77 -2.79
C LEU A 453 4.74 38.55 -2.52
N MET A 454 4.85 39.81 -2.95
CA MET A 454 5.98 40.69 -2.62
C MET A 454 6.04 41.02 -1.12
N GLU A 455 4.89 41.19 -0.46
CA GLU A 455 4.81 41.36 1.00
C GLU A 455 5.34 40.11 1.71
N VAL A 456 4.82 38.93 1.35
CA VAL A 456 5.31 37.63 1.87
C VAL A 456 6.80 37.45 1.60
N ALA A 457 7.26 37.83 0.41
CA ALA A 457 8.66 37.72 0.03
C ALA A 457 9.58 38.61 0.89
N SER A 458 9.08 39.75 1.34
CA SER A 458 9.81 40.74 2.15
C SER A 458 9.74 40.44 3.66
N ASP A 459 8.84 39.57 4.10
CA ASP A 459 8.67 39.19 5.50
C ASP A 459 9.77 38.21 5.96
N ARG A 460 10.67 38.70 6.81
CA ARG A 460 11.77 37.90 7.39
C ARG A 460 11.28 36.79 8.31
N GLY A 461 10.15 36.98 8.99
CA GLY A 461 9.52 35.96 9.83
C GLY A 461 9.02 34.78 9.00
N LEU A 462 8.35 35.05 7.88
CA LEU A 462 7.90 34.04 6.93
C LEU A 462 9.09 33.33 6.25
N GLN A 463 10.15 34.05 5.90
CA GLN A 463 11.40 33.42 5.40
C GLN A 463 12.00 32.42 6.39
N MET A 464 12.11 32.79 7.68
CA MET A 464 12.60 31.87 8.72
C MET A 464 11.66 30.67 8.92
N LYS A 465 10.34 30.89 8.91
CA LYS A 465 9.34 29.81 9.03
C LYS A 465 9.39 28.84 7.85
N PHE A 466 9.64 29.33 6.63
CA PHE A 466 9.73 28.50 5.43
C PHE A 466 10.82 27.43 5.54
N GLY A 467 11.99 27.79 6.08
CA GLY A 467 13.07 26.82 6.30
C GLY A 467 12.79 25.78 7.40
N ALA A 468 11.86 26.07 8.31
CA ALA A 468 11.53 25.23 9.46
C ALA A 468 10.25 24.38 9.28
N SER A 469 9.50 24.57 8.19
CA SER A 469 8.18 23.97 7.98
C SER A 469 8.09 23.21 6.65
N THR A 470 7.13 22.31 6.51
CA THR A 470 6.80 21.76 5.18
C THR A 470 6.16 22.85 4.30
N LEU A 471 6.19 22.65 2.98
CA LEU A 471 5.57 23.58 2.03
C LEU A 471 4.08 23.81 2.35
N THR A 472 3.38 22.75 2.71
CA THR A 472 1.98 22.79 3.14
C THR A 472 1.78 23.63 4.40
N GLN A 473 2.56 23.36 5.45
CA GLN A 473 2.49 24.08 6.72
C GLN A 473 2.80 25.57 6.52
N PHE A 474 3.79 25.89 5.68
CA PHE A 474 4.12 27.25 5.33
C PHE A 474 2.93 27.97 4.68
N TRP A 475 2.31 27.40 3.65
CA TRP A 475 1.17 28.04 2.97
C TRP A 475 -0.09 28.12 3.84
N LEU A 476 -0.26 27.20 4.80
CA LEU A 476 -1.29 27.31 5.84
C LEU A 476 -1.01 28.47 6.81
N CYS A 477 0.26 28.72 7.16
CA CYS A 477 0.65 29.89 7.93
C CYS A 477 0.39 31.18 7.14
N VAL A 478 0.85 31.25 5.88
CA VAL A 478 0.61 32.41 5.00
C VAL A 478 -0.88 32.67 4.84
N ARG A 479 -1.74 31.64 4.77
CA ARG A 479 -3.19 31.81 4.69
C ARG A 479 -3.79 32.53 5.92
N LYS A 480 -3.16 32.48 7.10
CA LYS A 480 -3.66 33.20 8.28
C LYS A 480 -3.49 34.72 8.13
N GLU A 481 -2.42 35.14 7.45
CA GLU A 481 -2.03 36.56 7.29
C GLU A 481 -2.46 37.12 5.92
N HIS A 482 -2.36 36.31 4.86
CA HIS A 482 -2.77 36.60 3.48
C HIS A 482 -3.77 35.53 2.97
N PRO A 483 -5.05 35.59 3.35
CA PRO A 483 -6.02 34.51 3.11
C PRO A 483 -6.21 34.09 1.66
N GLU A 484 -6.32 35.05 0.74
CA GLU A 484 -6.53 34.78 -0.69
C GLU A 484 -5.31 34.12 -1.34
N LEU A 485 -4.11 34.63 -1.06
CA LEU A 485 -2.87 34.10 -1.62
C LEU A 485 -2.59 32.69 -1.09
N GLY A 486 -2.71 32.50 0.22
CA GLY A 486 -2.56 31.18 0.84
C GLY A 486 -3.60 30.19 0.35
N GLN A 487 -4.86 30.60 0.19
CA GLN A 487 -5.89 29.75 -0.41
C GLN A 487 -5.53 29.33 -1.84
N LYS A 488 -5.06 30.26 -2.67
CA LYS A 488 -4.66 29.99 -4.06
C LYS A 488 -3.48 29.01 -4.15
N ALA A 489 -2.53 29.09 -3.23
CA ALA A 489 -1.42 28.13 -3.14
C ALA A 489 -1.94 26.74 -2.72
N LEU A 490 -2.81 26.68 -1.70
CA LEU A 490 -3.40 25.43 -1.22
C LEU A 490 -4.28 24.75 -2.27
N GLU A 491 -4.92 25.49 -3.18
CA GLU A 491 -5.62 24.92 -4.33
C GLU A 491 -4.72 24.11 -5.27
N GLN A 492 -3.40 24.32 -5.23
CA GLN A 492 -2.41 23.57 -6.00
C GLN A 492 -1.84 22.38 -5.21
N LEU A 493 -1.76 22.50 -3.89
CA LEU A 493 -1.17 21.48 -3.00
C LEU A 493 -2.20 20.45 -2.51
N LEU A 494 -3.44 20.86 -2.31
CA LEU A 494 -4.52 20.04 -1.76
C LEU A 494 -5.01 18.94 -2.71
N PRO A 495 -5.09 19.12 -4.05
CA PRO A 495 -5.56 18.05 -4.92
C PRO A 495 -4.69 16.79 -4.85
N PHE A 496 -5.33 15.62 -4.89
CA PHE A 496 -4.61 14.38 -5.17
C PHE A 496 -4.06 14.44 -6.60
N ALA A 497 -2.79 14.09 -6.76
CA ALA A 497 -2.18 13.97 -8.07
C ALA A 497 -1.72 12.53 -8.39
N SER A 498 -1.66 11.66 -7.38
CA SER A 498 -1.45 10.22 -7.50
C SER A 498 -2.19 9.45 -6.39
N PHE A 499 -2.55 8.18 -6.65
CA PHE A 499 -3.09 7.27 -5.63
C PHE A 499 -1.94 6.76 -4.74
N SER A 500 -1.53 7.53 -3.75
CA SER A 500 -0.17 7.41 -3.20
C SER A 500 0.01 6.45 -2.01
N ALA A 501 -1.04 5.84 -1.45
CA ALA A 501 -0.91 4.87 -0.34
C ALA A 501 -1.63 3.51 -0.55
N MET A 502 -2.70 3.48 -1.34
CA MET A 502 -3.60 2.32 -1.39
C MET A 502 -3.06 1.15 -2.25
N MET A 503 -2.13 1.40 -3.18
CA MET A 503 -1.49 0.33 -3.96
C MET A 503 -0.81 -0.70 -3.05
N LEU A 504 -0.27 -0.29 -1.90
CA LEU A 504 0.39 -1.17 -0.92
C LEU A 504 -0.60 -2.13 -0.23
N ILE A 505 -1.84 -1.67 0.04
CA ILE A 505 -2.89 -2.48 0.67
C ILE A 505 -3.57 -3.38 -0.38
N LYS A 506 -3.86 -2.82 -1.58
CA LYS A 506 -4.36 -3.57 -2.75
C LYS A 506 -3.43 -4.72 -3.15
N THR A 507 -2.13 -4.61 -2.89
CA THR A 507 -1.14 -5.64 -3.26
C THR A 507 -0.98 -6.73 -2.20
N LYS A 508 -1.13 -6.43 -0.90
CA LYS A 508 -0.97 -7.40 0.19
C LYS A 508 -2.22 -8.21 0.53
N GLN A 509 -3.43 -7.65 0.36
CA GLN A 509 -4.66 -8.26 0.92
C GLN A 509 -5.73 -8.65 -0.13
N ARG A 510 -5.42 -8.57 -1.43
CA ARG A 510 -6.41 -8.75 -2.52
C ARG A 510 -7.19 -10.06 -2.52
N ASN A 511 -6.74 -11.09 -1.79
CA ASN A 511 -7.35 -12.42 -1.80
C ASN A 511 -8.14 -12.75 -0.53
N ARG A 512 -8.19 -11.91 0.51
CA ARG A 512 -8.83 -12.27 1.79
C ARG A 512 -9.49 -11.08 2.48
N LEU A 513 -10.76 -11.30 2.87
CA LEU A 513 -11.61 -10.54 3.80
C LEU A 513 -12.52 -9.44 3.21
N CYS A 514 -13.65 -9.25 3.90
CA CYS A 514 -14.54 -8.11 3.79
C CYS A 514 -13.84 -6.89 4.43
N LEU A 515 -13.33 -5.99 3.59
CA LEU A 515 -12.30 -5.01 3.97
C LEU A 515 -12.84 -3.70 4.58
N GLU A 516 -14.15 -3.45 4.54
CA GLU A 516 -14.73 -2.14 4.88
C GLU A 516 -14.43 -1.70 6.33
N LYS A 517 -14.67 -2.57 7.33
CA LYS A 517 -14.49 -2.21 8.76
C LYS A 517 -13.06 -2.40 9.27
N SER A 518 -12.37 -3.42 8.77
CA SER A 518 -11.03 -3.80 9.27
C SER A 518 -9.92 -2.86 8.79
N LEU A 519 -10.06 -2.25 7.60
CA LEU A 519 -9.04 -1.35 7.05
C LEU A 519 -9.13 0.09 7.57
N ILE A 520 -10.34 0.62 7.77
CA ILE A 520 -10.51 1.98 8.30
C ILE A 520 -9.81 2.08 9.67
N THR A 521 -9.98 1.05 10.50
CA THR A 521 -9.35 0.95 11.82
C THR A 521 -7.83 0.75 11.75
N ALA A 522 -7.31 0.07 10.72
CA ALA A 522 -5.88 -0.20 10.56
C ALA A 522 -5.08 0.96 9.92
N VAL A 523 -5.75 1.89 9.23
CA VAL A 523 -5.12 2.96 8.44
C VAL A 523 -5.42 4.35 8.99
N ALA A 524 -6.47 4.52 9.81
CA ALA A 524 -6.80 5.83 10.39
C ALA A 524 -5.76 6.28 11.42
N SER A 525 -5.09 7.40 11.14
CA SER A 525 -4.21 8.12 12.07
C SER A 525 -4.98 9.02 13.06
N LEU A 526 -6.31 9.12 12.92
CA LEU A 526 -7.13 9.95 13.79
C LEU A 526 -7.59 9.16 15.02
N PRO A 527 -7.55 9.76 16.22
CA PRO A 527 -8.15 9.16 17.38
C PRO A 527 -9.67 9.01 17.13
N PRO A 528 -10.25 7.81 17.36
CA PRO A 528 -11.68 7.61 17.19
C PRO A 528 -12.45 8.54 18.13
N ARG A 529 -13.55 9.13 17.64
CA ARG A 529 -14.47 9.95 18.47
C ARG A 529 -15.28 9.03 19.37
N MET A 530 -14.63 8.48 20.39
CA MET A 530 -15.18 7.46 21.29
C MET A 530 -16.51 7.89 21.90
N THR A 531 -16.65 9.15 22.30
CA THR A 531 -17.90 9.71 22.84
C THR A 531 -19.07 9.63 21.87
N LYS A 532 -18.84 9.87 20.57
CA LYS A 532 -19.89 9.74 19.55
C LYS A 532 -20.22 8.28 19.26
N ILE A 533 -19.20 7.43 19.14
CA ILE A 533 -19.39 5.99 18.90
C ILE A 533 -20.18 5.35 20.05
N LEU A 534 -19.84 5.69 21.29
CA LEU A 534 -20.52 5.20 22.49
C LEU A 534 -21.95 5.72 22.62
N SER A 535 -22.28 6.87 22.02
CA SER A 535 -23.65 7.40 22.00
C SER A 535 -24.57 6.72 20.98
N GLU A 536 -24.00 6.05 19.97
CA GLU A 536 -24.73 5.39 18.88
C GLU A 536 -24.92 3.87 19.14
N VAL A 537 -24.26 3.31 20.16
CA VAL A 537 -24.34 1.89 20.52
C VAL A 537 -25.11 1.75 21.84
N GLN A 538 -26.32 1.19 21.78
CA GLN A 538 -27.02 0.76 22.99
C GLN A 538 -26.23 -0.41 23.60
N ALA A 539 -25.66 -0.20 24.78
CA ALA A 539 -24.96 -1.25 25.51
C ALA A 539 -25.95 -2.38 25.80
N HIS A 540 -25.81 -3.52 25.11
CA HIS A 540 -26.46 -4.76 25.55
C HIS A 540 -25.77 -5.19 26.84
N ILE A 541 -26.42 -4.90 27.97
CA ILE A 541 -26.08 -5.49 29.26
C ILE A 541 -26.54 -6.95 29.17
N SER A 542 -25.61 -7.87 28.87
CA SER A 542 -25.91 -9.30 28.91
C SER A 542 -25.95 -9.75 30.37
N HIS A 543 -27.09 -10.33 30.76
CA HIS A 543 -27.27 -11.11 32.00
C HIS A 543 -26.34 -12.33 32.05
#